data_AF-A0A5C7LBV7-F1
#
_entry.id   AF-A0A5C7LBV7-F1
#
_cell.length_a   1.000
_cell.length_b   1.000
_cell.length_c   1.000
_cell.angle_alpha   90.00
_cell.angle_beta   90.00
_cell.angle_gamma   90.00
#
_symmetry.space_group_name_H-M   'P 1'
#
loop_
_entity.id
_entity.type
_entity.pdbx_description
1 polymer ?
#
loop_
_entity_poly.entity_id
_entity_poly.type
_entity_poly.pdbx_seq_one_letter_code
_entity_poly.pdbx_strand_id
1 'polypeptide(L)'
;DIPGPSFNIDHAIVGPAGIFTIETKSRTKPLGASSKVLHDGNTLQIAGKQAVNQPLHQARAQARWLTALVNRDSTAKYSVRPVLVFPEWYVERIGSRTKDDVWVLNPKALAKFLDCEPPILSNPSIEHVTQILALHCRQTVLEQA
;
A
#
# COMPACT_ATOMS: atom_id res chain seq x y z
N ASP A 1 -2.06 -12.40 -1.21
CA ASP A 1 -0.92 -11.89 -2.01
C ASP A 1 -1.29 -11.76 -3.47
N ILE A 2 -0.80 -10.70 -4.11
CA ILE A 2 -0.78 -10.53 -5.57
C ILE A 2 0.67 -10.77 -6.02
N PRO A 3 0.92 -11.80 -6.84
CA PRO A 3 2.27 -12.14 -7.25
C PRO A 3 2.78 -11.16 -8.31
N GLY A 4 3.97 -10.60 -8.07
CA GLY A 4 4.76 -9.86 -9.05
C GLY A 4 5.93 -10.70 -9.57
N PRO A 5 6.71 -10.19 -10.54
CA PRO A 5 7.80 -10.95 -11.16
C PRO A 5 8.89 -11.44 -10.19
N SER A 6 9.20 -10.65 -9.15
CA SER A 6 10.26 -10.96 -8.17
C SER A 6 9.89 -10.51 -6.75
N PHE A 7 8.61 -10.30 -6.49
CA PHE A 7 8.07 -9.79 -5.22
C PHE A 7 6.59 -10.16 -5.11
N ASN A 8 6.03 -10.03 -3.90
CA ASN A 8 4.59 -10.13 -3.66
C ASN A 8 4.07 -8.80 -3.10
N ILE A 9 2.81 -8.50 -3.39
CA ILE A 9 2.04 -7.47 -2.68
C ILE A 9 1.14 -8.22 -1.71
N ASP A 10 1.23 -7.95 -0.41
CA ASP A 10 0.45 -8.69 0.60
C ASP A 10 -1.06 -8.57 0.34
N HIS A 11 -1.54 -7.33 0.17
CA HIS A 11 -2.95 -7.06 -0.10
C HIS A 11 -3.16 -5.89 -1.07
N ALA A 12 -4.31 -5.88 -1.74
CA ALA A 12 -4.83 -4.69 -2.40
C ALA A 12 -6.27 -4.43 -1.96
N ILE A 13 -6.64 -3.15 -1.90
CA ILE A 13 -8.01 -2.70 -1.69
C ILE A 13 -8.47 -2.00 -2.96
N VAL A 14 -9.65 -2.37 -3.46
CA VAL A 14 -10.32 -1.71 -4.58
C VAL A 14 -11.70 -1.28 -4.07
N GLY A 15 -11.97 0.01 -4.09
CA GLY A 15 -13.25 0.54 -3.62
C GLY A 15 -13.49 1.98 -4.06
N PRO A 16 -14.57 2.63 -3.61
CA PRO A 16 -14.92 3.98 -4.05
C PRO A 16 -13.79 4.99 -3.83
N ALA A 17 -13.05 4.88 -2.72
CA ALA A 17 -11.91 5.72 -2.38
C ALA A 17 -10.69 5.58 -3.31
N GLY A 18 -10.64 4.55 -4.18
CA GLY A 18 -9.52 4.29 -5.08
C GLY A 18 -8.98 2.86 -5.01
N ILE A 19 -7.76 2.70 -5.52
CA ILE A 19 -6.99 1.45 -5.49
C ILE A 19 -5.79 1.65 -4.57
N PHE A 20 -5.55 0.70 -3.68
CA PHE A 20 -4.48 0.77 -2.69
C PHE A 20 -3.70 -0.54 -2.64
N THR A 21 -2.37 -0.48 -2.61
CA THR A 21 -1.53 -1.63 -2.20
C THR A 21 -1.24 -1.53 -0.72
N ILE A 22 -1.32 -2.64 0.01
CA ILE A 22 -0.96 -2.71 1.43
C ILE A 22 0.28 -3.59 1.60
N GLU A 23 1.37 -2.99 2.07
CA GLU A 23 2.57 -3.68 2.53
C GLU A 23 2.57 -3.73 4.07
N THR A 24 2.69 -4.92 4.65
CA THR A 24 2.64 -5.14 6.09
C THR A 24 4.04 -5.34 6.65
N LYS A 25 4.48 -4.46 7.56
CA LYS A 25 5.77 -4.62 8.25
C LYS A 25 5.56 -5.16 9.66
N SER A 26 5.62 -6.48 9.77
CA SER A 26 5.71 -7.19 11.06
C SER A 26 7.08 -6.93 11.70
N ARG A 27 7.11 -6.11 12.75
CA ARG A 27 8.33 -5.78 13.49
C ARG A 27 8.11 -5.98 14.99
N THR A 28 8.91 -6.85 15.60
CA THR A 28 8.94 -7.01 17.05
C THR A 28 9.45 -5.74 17.70
N LYS A 29 8.73 -5.25 18.71
CA LYS A 29 9.14 -4.09 19.50
C LYS A 29 10.35 -4.46 20.35
N PRO A 30 11.47 -3.71 20.27
CA PRO A 30 12.59 -3.92 21.18
C PRO A 30 12.16 -3.61 22.62
N LEU A 31 12.66 -4.39 23.58
CA LEU A 31 12.43 -4.13 25.00
C LEU A 31 12.99 -2.74 25.36
N GLY A 32 12.17 -1.90 26.00
CA GLY A 32 12.58 -0.56 26.46
C GLY A 32 12.71 0.52 25.37
N ALA A 33 12.41 0.20 24.10
CA ALA A 33 12.44 1.19 23.03
C ALA A 33 11.08 1.89 22.82
N SER A 34 11.08 3.05 22.17
CA SER A 34 9.85 3.76 21.86
C SER A 34 8.97 2.92 20.93
N SER A 35 7.66 2.87 21.21
CA SER A 35 6.69 2.18 20.34
C SER A 35 6.26 3.03 19.14
N LYS A 36 7.12 3.94 18.68
CA LYS A 36 6.81 4.93 17.64
C LYS A 36 7.47 4.60 16.32
N VAL A 37 6.75 4.84 15.23
CA VAL A 37 7.27 4.97 13.88
C VAL A 37 7.03 6.41 13.45
N LEU A 38 8.10 7.19 13.34
CA LEU A 38 8.03 8.55 12.82
C LEU A 38 8.25 8.52 11.31
N HIS A 39 7.50 9.30 10.55
CA HIS A 39 7.72 9.42 9.11
C HIS A 39 7.51 10.83 8.57
N ASP A 40 8.38 11.25 7.65
CA ASP A 40 8.28 12.52 6.90
C ASP A 40 7.81 12.31 5.45
N GLY A 41 7.56 11.06 5.05
CA GLY A 41 7.12 10.68 3.70
C GLY A 41 8.26 10.15 2.83
N ASN A 42 9.50 10.49 3.15
CA ASN A 42 10.71 10.03 2.49
C ASN A 42 11.50 9.03 3.33
N THR A 43 11.45 9.18 4.66
CA THR A 43 12.14 8.35 5.63
C THR A 43 11.22 7.90 6.76
N LEU A 44 11.65 6.82 7.42
CA LEU A 44 11.03 6.22 8.60
C LEU A 44 12.07 6.15 9.71
N GLN A 45 11.73 6.63 10.90
CA GLN A 45 12.47 6.35 12.12
C GLN A 45 11.65 5.41 12.99
N ILE A 46 12.13 4.18 13.15
CA ILE A 46 11.44 3.12 13.89
C ILE A 46 12.13 2.95 15.24
N ALA A 47 11.37 3.07 16.33
CA ALA A 47 11.88 2.90 17.69
C ALA A 47 13.09 3.80 18.03
N GLY A 48 13.11 5.02 17.49
CA GLY A 48 14.21 5.99 17.71
C GLY A 48 15.53 5.64 16.99
N LYS A 49 15.55 4.63 16.14
CA LYS A 49 16.76 4.23 15.37
C LYS A 49 17.07 5.21 14.24
N GLN A 50 18.17 4.98 13.53
CA GLN A 50 18.51 5.75 12.33
C GLN A 50 17.38 5.69 11.29
N ALA A 51 17.20 6.80 10.57
CA ALA A 51 16.19 6.93 9.54
C ALA A 51 16.48 6.00 8.35
N VAL A 52 15.44 5.31 7.87
CA VAL A 52 15.51 4.39 6.72
C VAL A 52 14.43 4.72 5.71
N ASN A 53 14.67 4.49 4.43
CA ASN A 53 13.71 4.75 3.35
C ASN A 53 13.25 3.48 2.62
N GLN A 54 14.01 2.37 2.72
CA GLN A 54 13.76 1.15 1.95
C GLN A 54 12.29 0.65 1.98
N PRO A 55 11.58 0.61 3.14
CA PRO A 55 10.18 0.18 3.15
C PRO A 55 9.25 1.07 2.32
N LEU A 56 9.51 2.38 2.29
CA LEU A 56 8.75 3.34 1.49
C LEU A 56 9.05 3.16 -0.01
N HIS A 57 10.31 2.91 -0.37
CA HIS A 57 10.70 2.60 -1.74
C HIS A 57 10.02 1.33 -2.26
N GLN A 58 9.96 0.29 -1.41
CA GLN A 58 9.28 -0.97 -1.74
C GLN A 58 7.78 -0.74 -1.97
N ALA A 59 7.08 -0.06 -1.04
CA ALA A 59 5.65 0.21 -1.17
C ALA A 59 5.34 1.01 -2.45
N ARG A 60 6.16 2.03 -2.77
CA ARG A 60 6.02 2.79 -4.03
C ARG A 60 6.26 1.93 -5.26
N ALA A 61 7.26 1.04 -5.23
CA ALA A 61 7.55 0.16 -6.36
C ALA A 61 6.40 -0.81 -6.64
N GLN A 62 5.83 -1.41 -5.58
CA GLN A 62 4.65 -2.27 -5.67
C GLN A 62 3.44 -1.52 -6.25
N ALA A 63 3.13 -0.32 -5.75
CA ALA A 63 2.02 0.49 -6.27
C ALA A 63 2.22 0.90 -7.73
N ARG A 64 3.46 1.27 -8.13
CA ARG A 64 3.78 1.57 -9.54
C ARG A 64 3.58 0.35 -10.43
N TRP A 65 4.05 -0.82 -9.98
CA TRP A 65 3.86 -2.05 -10.74
C TRP A 65 2.37 -2.41 -10.86
N LEU A 66 1.60 -2.31 -9.77
CA LEU A 66 0.17 -2.59 -9.81
C LEU A 66 -0.57 -1.59 -10.70
N THR A 67 -0.15 -0.33 -10.69
CA THR A 67 -0.64 0.70 -11.63
C THR A 67 -0.40 0.29 -13.07
N ALA A 68 0.82 -0.17 -13.41
CA ALA A 68 1.11 -0.65 -14.75
C ALA A 68 0.24 -1.87 -15.13
N LEU A 69 0.05 -2.81 -14.21
CA LEU A 69 -0.77 -4.00 -14.43
C LEU A 69 -2.23 -3.65 -14.75
N VAL A 70 -2.89 -2.83 -13.92
CA VAL A 70 -4.31 -2.49 -14.09
C VAL A 70 -4.58 -1.56 -15.28
N ASN A 71 -3.53 -0.92 -15.81
CA ASN A 71 -3.63 -0.03 -16.97
C ASN A 71 -3.12 -0.66 -18.28
N ARG A 72 -2.55 -1.87 -18.26
CA ARG A 72 -1.87 -2.48 -19.42
C ARG A 72 -2.75 -2.50 -20.67
N ASP A 73 -4.00 -2.92 -20.50
CA ASP A 73 -4.98 -3.11 -21.57
C ASP A 73 -6.24 -2.24 -21.36
N SER A 74 -6.15 -1.22 -20.50
CA SER A 74 -7.27 -0.37 -20.11
C SER A 74 -7.19 0.99 -20.81
N THR A 75 -8.32 1.45 -21.36
CA THR A 75 -8.51 2.82 -21.85
C THR A 75 -8.68 3.81 -20.70
N ALA A 76 -9.23 3.37 -19.57
CA ALA A 76 -9.30 4.13 -18.33
C ALA A 76 -7.92 4.24 -17.68
N LYS A 77 -7.68 5.37 -16.98
CA LYS A 77 -6.45 5.61 -16.23
C LYS A 77 -6.69 5.49 -14.74
N TYR A 78 -6.16 4.43 -14.16
CA TYR A 78 -6.21 4.18 -12.72
C TYR A 78 -4.88 4.56 -12.07
N SER A 79 -4.94 5.13 -10.86
CA SER A 79 -3.78 5.30 -9.99
C SER A 79 -3.91 4.36 -8.79
N VAL A 80 -2.77 3.87 -8.29
CA VAL A 80 -2.71 3.02 -7.12
C VAL A 80 -1.92 3.74 -6.03
N ARG A 81 -2.54 3.94 -4.86
CA ARG A 81 -1.88 4.58 -3.72
C ARG A 81 -1.14 3.55 -2.87
N PRO A 82 0.15 3.74 -2.58
CA PRO A 82 0.88 2.87 -1.67
C PRO A 82 0.49 3.11 -0.21
N VAL A 83 0.21 2.02 0.52
CA VAL A 83 -0.01 2.01 1.97
C VAL A 83 0.99 1.06 2.62
N LEU A 84 1.69 1.55 3.63
CA LEU A 84 2.62 0.80 4.46
C LEU A 84 2.04 0.73 5.88
N VAL A 85 1.74 -0.48 6.35
CA VAL A 85 1.14 -0.67 7.67
C VAL A 85 2.12 -1.26 8.68
N PHE A 86 2.07 -0.72 9.90
CA PHE A 86 2.82 -1.19 11.07
C PHE A 86 1.86 -1.64 12.17
N PRO A 87 1.47 -2.94 12.21
CA PRO A 87 0.61 -3.47 13.25
C PRO A 87 1.18 -3.22 14.65
N GLU A 88 0.32 -2.80 15.59
CA GLU A 88 0.69 -2.52 16.99
C GLU A 88 1.69 -1.37 17.24
N TRP A 89 2.13 -0.63 16.21
CA TRP A 89 2.97 0.55 16.39
C TRP A 89 2.14 1.85 16.44
N TYR A 90 2.61 2.84 17.19
CA TYR A 90 2.09 4.21 17.09
C TYR A 90 2.79 4.91 15.93
N VAL A 91 2.04 5.24 14.89
CA VAL A 91 2.59 5.90 13.70
C VAL A 91 2.31 7.40 13.76
N GLU A 92 3.36 8.19 13.62
CA GLU A 92 3.31 9.65 13.76
C GLU A 92 3.98 10.31 12.55
N ARG A 93 3.26 11.24 11.91
CA ARG A 93 3.80 12.02 10.79
C ARG A 93 4.48 13.27 11.34
N ILE A 94 5.73 13.50 10.95
CA ILE A 94 6.56 14.63 11.42
C ILE A 94 6.90 15.64 10.32
N GLY A 95 6.22 15.58 9.16
CA GLY A 95 6.46 16.48 8.02
C GLY A 95 5.19 16.81 7.24
N SER A 96 5.32 17.73 6.27
CA SER A 96 4.22 18.19 5.43
C SER A 96 3.61 17.06 4.60
N ARG A 97 2.28 17.01 4.50
CA ARG A 97 1.59 16.05 3.61
C ARG A 97 1.67 16.49 2.16
N THR A 98 1.97 15.54 1.29
CA THR A 98 1.77 15.66 -0.17
C THR A 98 0.70 14.69 -0.62
N LYS A 99 0.07 14.96 -1.78
CA LYS A 99 -0.96 14.08 -2.35
C LYS A 99 -0.40 12.72 -2.80
N ASP A 100 0.90 12.67 -3.10
CA ASP A 100 1.59 11.48 -3.62
C ASP A 100 2.35 10.70 -2.52
N ASP A 101 2.11 11.04 -1.25
CA ASP A 101 2.75 10.37 -0.12
C ASP A 101 2.28 8.92 0.01
N VAL A 102 3.22 8.07 0.44
CA VAL A 102 2.86 6.75 0.98
C VAL A 102 2.08 6.96 2.27
N TRP A 103 0.92 6.32 2.38
CA TRP A 103 0.20 6.25 3.64
C TRP A 103 0.94 5.31 4.58
N VAL A 104 1.51 5.85 5.66
CA VAL A 104 2.14 5.04 6.71
C VAL A 104 1.20 5.03 7.91
N LEU A 105 0.69 3.85 8.27
CA LEU A 105 -0.43 3.75 9.21
C LEU A 105 -0.27 2.59 10.19
N ASN A 106 -0.95 2.70 11.34
CA ASN A 106 -1.38 1.51 12.06
C ASN A 106 -2.63 0.94 11.34
N PRO A 107 -2.77 -0.39 11.14
CA PRO A 107 -3.94 -0.98 10.48
C PRO A 107 -5.29 -0.51 11.06
N LYS A 108 -5.37 -0.26 12.36
CA LYS A 108 -6.58 0.23 13.03
C LYS A 108 -7.04 1.62 12.53
N ALA A 109 -6.15 2.40 11.92
CA ALA A 109 -6.45 3.70 11.35
C ALA A 109 -6.89 3.64 9.87
N LEU A 110 -6.68 2.50 9.18
CA LEU A 110 -6.88 2.40 7.74
C LEU A 110 -8.33 2.66 7.32
N ALA A 111 -9.31 2.05 8.02
CA ALA A 111 -10.73 2.24 7.71
C ALA A 111 -11.12 3.73 7.76
N LYS A 112 -10.76 4.43 8.84
CA LYS A 112 -11.03 5.87 8.98
C LYS A 112 -10.39 6.71 7.86
N PHE A 113 -9.20 6.34 7.40
CA PHE A 113 -8.54 7.02 6.29
C PHE A 113 -9.30 6.83 4.98
N LEU A 114 -9.78 5.60 4.71
CA LEU A 114 -10.61 5.31 3.54
C LEU A 114 -11.95 6.06 3.59
N ASP A 115 -12.60 6.13 4.75
CA ASP A 115 -13.87 6.85 4.94
C ASP A 115 -13.76 8.37 4.72
N CYS A 116 -12.55 8.93 4.92
CA CYS A 116 -12.27 10.35 4.69
C CYS A 116 -11.91 10.68 3.23
N GLU A 117 -11.67 9.68 2.38
CA GLU A 117 -11.40 9.92 0.96
C GLU A 117 -12.72 10.09 0.19
N PRO A 118 -12.79 11.05 -0.75
CA PRO A 118 -13.94 11.17 -1.62
C PRO A 118 -14.07 9.93 -2.51
N PRO A 119 -15.29 9.54 -2.93
CA PRO A 119 -15.47 8.48 -3.91
C PRO A 119 -14.95 8.96 -5.28
N ILE A 120 -13.88 8.34 -5.76
CA ILE A 120 -13.25 8.62 -7.07
C ILE A 120 -13.45 7.49 -8.09
N LEU A 121 -13.81 6.28 -7.65
CA LEU A 121 -14.10 5.16 -8.54
C LEU A 121 -15.60 4.86 -8.59
N SER A 122 -16.09 4.64 -9.81
CA SER A 122 -17.45 4.13 -10.07
C SER A 122 -17.51 2.61 -9.87
N ASN A 123 -18.70 2.05 -9.62
CA ASN A 123 -18.89 0.59 -9.51
C ASN A 123 -18.35 -0.18 -10.73
N PRO A 124 -18.60 0.24 -11.99
CA PRO A 124 -18.01 -0.42 -13.15
C PRO A 124 -16.47 -0.39 -13.14
N SER A 125 -15.86 0.68 -12.64
CA SER A 125 -14.40 0.76 -12.52
C SER A 125 -13.86 -0.19 -11.47
N ILE A 126 -14.55 -0.31 -10.33
CA ILE A 126 -14.20 -1.23 -9.24
C ILE A 126 -14.28 -2.68 -9.73
N GLU A 127 -15.37 -3.04 -10.42
CA GLU A 127 -15.56 -4.37 -11.00
C GLU A 127 -14.48 -4.69 -12.04
N HIS A 128 -14.20 -3.76 -12.96
CA HIS A 128 -13.18 -3.91 -13.98
C HIS A 128 -11.79 -4.18 -13.38
N VAL A 129 -11.35 -3.34 -12.43
CA VAL A 129 -10.06 -3.53 -11.75
C VAL A 129 -10.02 -4.87 -11.01
N THR A 130 -11.11 -5.22 -10.31
CA THR A 130 -11.21 -6.49 -9.58
C THR A 130 -11.06 -7.70 -10.51
N GLN A 131 -11.67 -7.64 -11.70
CA GLN A 131 -11.55 -8.69 -12.72
C GLN A 131 -10.11 -8.84 -13.24
N ILE A 132 -9.40 -7.73 -13.49
CA ILE A 132 -7.99 -7.76 -13.90
C ILE A 132 -7.14 -8.47 -12.84
N LEU A 133 -7.30 -8.08 -11.56
CA LEU A 133 -6.54 -8.69 -10.46
C LEU A 133 -6.86 -10.18 -10.29
N ALA A 134 -8.14 -10.54 -10.38
CA ALA A 134 -8.57 -11.92 -10.26
C ALA A 134 -8.03 -12.81 -11.39
N LEU A 135 -7.99 -12.30 -12.64
CA LEU A 135 -7.41 -12.99 -13.79
C LEU A 135 -5.90 -13.19 -13.62
N HIS A 136 -5.18 -12.12 -13.23
CA HIS A 136 -3.74 -12.17 -13.00
C HIS A 136 -3.36 -13.22 -11.96
N CYS A 137 -4.05 -13.23 -10.81
CA CYS A 137 -3.79 -14.21 -9.76
C CYS A 137 -4.07 -15.64 -10.22
N ARG A 138 -5.11 -15.88 -11.03
CA ARG A 138 -5.41 -17.22 -11.56
C ARG A 138 -4.36 -17.70 -12.57
N GLN A 139 -3.94 -16.84 -13.49
CA GLN A 139 -2.93 -17.18 -14.50
C GLN A 139 -1.59 -17.53 -13.86
N THR A 140 -1.17 -16.75 -12.87
CA THR A 140 0.11 -16.98 -12.19
C THR A 140 0.15 -18.33 -11.45
N VAL A 141 -0.96 -18.77 -10.87
CA VAL A 141 -1.05 -20.09 -10.22
C VAL A 141 -0.88 -21.23 -11.22
N LEU A 142 -1.41 -21.09 -12.44
CA LEU A 142 -1.29 -22.10 -13.49
C LEU A 142 0.14 -22.19 -14.07
N GLU A 143 0.85 -21.07 -14.15
CA GLU A 143 2.24 -21.03 -14.64
C GLU A 143 3.24 -21.61 -13.62
N GLN A 144 2.84 -21.74 -12.36
CA GLN A 144 3.65 -22.28 -11.26
C GLN A 144 3.33 -23.74 -10.88
N ALA A 145 2.31 -24.34 -11.50
CA ALA A 145 1.86 -25.72 -11.27
C ALA A 145 2.42 -26.68 -12.31
#